data_AF-A0A9D6HKP9-F1
#
_entry.id   AF-A0A9D6HKP9-F1
#
_cell.length_a   1.000
_cell.length_b   1.000
_cell.length_c   1.000
_cell.angle_alpha   90.00
_cell.angle_beta   90.00
_cell.angle_gamma   90.00
#
_symmetry.space_group_name_H-M   'P 1'
#
loop_
_entity.id
_entity.type
_entity.pdbx_description
1 polymer ?
#
loop_
_entity_poly.entity_id
_entity_poly.type
_entity_poly.pdbx_seq_one_letter_code
_entity_poly.pdbx_strand_id
1 'polypeptide(L)'
;MAATHRTIVETKQFRKELRRIALNPAAADELIDGAKWVLARDPYRGVQLAPRSKVWFLAVDPPNARPVGLYYAFDEDTVYLLSIT
;
A
#
# COMPACT_ATOMS: atom_id res chain seq x y z
N MET A 1 10.48 23.34 4.34
CA MET A 1 10.45 22.13 5.17
C MET A 1 10.72 20.96 4.25
N ALA A 2 11.79 20.20 4.48
CA ALA A 2 12.12 19.05 3.64
C ALA A 2 10.98 18.03 3.71
N ALA A 3 10.50 17.56 2.55
CA ALA A 3 9.55 16.46 2.51
C ALA A 3 10.28 15.19 2.94
N THR A 4 10.21 14.85 4.23
CA THR A 4 10.73 13.57 4.72
C THR A 4 9.76 12.49 4.24
N HIS A 5 10.10 11.85 3.11
CA HIS A 5 9.35 10.68 2.66
C HIS A 5 9.53 9.55 3.67
N ARG A 6 8.42 8.92 4.09
CA ARG A 6 8.46 7.75 4.97
C ARG A 6 9.04 6.54 4.25
N THR A 7 9.73 5.69 5.01
CA THR A 7 10.23 4.41 4.53
C THR A 7 9.07 3.46 4.29
N ILE A 8 9.06 2.77 3.15
CA ILE A 8 8.09 1.71 2.87
C ILE A 8 8.72 0.36 3.22
N VAL A 9 8.01 -0.44 4.03
CA VAL A 9 8.37 -1.81 4.36
C VAL A 9 7.33 -2.77 3.81
N GLU A 10 7.72 -3.62 2.87
CA GLU A 10 6.90 -4.72 2.36
C GLU A 10 7.02 -5.95 3.26
N THR A 11 5.91 -6.38 3.88
CA THR A 11 5.93 -7.62 4.66
C THR A 11 6.05 -8.84 3.76
N LYS A 12 6.55 -9.96 4.32
CA LYS A 12 6.61 -11.24 3.59
C LYS A 12 5.25 -11.70 3.07
N GLN A 13 4.19 -11.46 3.84
CA GLN A 13 2.82 -11.82 3.47
C GLN A 13 2.36 -10.98 2.27
N PHE A 14 2.48 -9.66 2.35
CA PHE A 14 2.20 -8.76 1.23
C PHE A 14 2.92 -9.19 -0.05
N ARG A 15 4.23 -9.48 0.01
CA ARG A 15 5.00 -9.93 -1.17
C ARG A 15 4.52 -11.25 -1.75
N LYS A 16 3.95 -12.13 -0.93
CA LYS A 16 3.39 -13.42 -1.38
C LYS A 16 2.03 -13.22 -2.05
N GLU A 17 1.21 -12.33 -1.52
CA GLU A 17 -0.10 -11.99 -2.07
C GLU A 17 0.00 -11.20 -3.37
N LEU A 18 0.92 -10.22 -3.43
CA LEU A 18 1.18 -9.45 -4.65
C LEU A 18 1.52 -10.37 -5.84
N ARG A 19 2.35 -11.39 -5.62
CA ARG A 19 2.68 -12.40 -6.64
C ARG A 19 1.49 -13.23 -7.10
N ARG A 20 0.43 -13.36 -6.29
CA ARG A 20 -0.78 -14.13 -6.62
C ARG A 20 -1.79 -13.29 -7.41
N ILE A 21 -1.82 -11.98 -7.15
CA ILE A 21 -2.68 -11.04 -7.87
C ILE A 21 -2.11 -10.72 -9.25
N ALA A 22 -0.78 -10.70 -9.37
CA ALA A 22 -0.09 -10.42 -10.62
C ALA A 22 -0.22 -11.56 -11.65
N LEU A 23 -1.25 -11.50 -12.51
CA LEU A 23 -1.24 -12.22 -13.80
C LEU A 23 -0.20 -11.63 -14.77
N ASN A 24 0.11 -10.33 -14.60
CA ASN A 24 1.21 -9.62 -15.27
C ASN A 24 2.06 -8.90 -14.20
N PRO A 25 3.29 -9.38 -13.92
CA PRO A 25 4.17 -8.81 -12.90
C PRO A 25 4.47 -7.32 -13.09
N ALA A 26 4.66 -6.86 -14.33
CA ALA A 26 5.05 -5.47 -14.61
C ALA A 26 3.93 -4.47 -14.23
N ALA A 27 2.68 -4.81 -14.54
CA ALA A 27 1.54 -3.96 -14.20
C ALA A 27 1.26 -3.94 -12.68
N ALA A 28 1.54 -5.05 -11.99
CA ALA A 28 1.43 -5.12 -10.54
C ALA A 28 2.49 -4.26 -9.85
N ASP A 29 3.73 -4.27 -10.36
CA ASP A 29 4.81 -3.44 -9.82
C ASP A 29 4.52 -1.94 -9.99
N GLU A 30 4.08 -1.50 -11.18
CA GLU A 30 3.71 -0.09 -11.43
C GLU A 30 2.57 0.39 -10.52
N LEU A 31 1.54 -0.45 -10.33
CA LEU A 31 0.40 -0.13 -9.47
C LEU A 31 0.82 0.08 -8.02
N ILE A 32 1.66 -0.82 -7.52
CA ILE A 32 2.16 -0.76 -6.15
C ILE A 32 3.12 0.41 -5.97
N ASP A 33 3.96 0.73 -6.94
CA ASP A 33 4.88 1.85 -6.84
C ASP A 33 4.15 3.20 -6.76
N GLY A 34 3.03 3.34 -7.47
CA GLY A 34 2.12 4.48 -7.30
C GLY A 34 1.56 4.57 -5.87
N ALA A 35 1.05 3.47 -5.33
CA ALA A 35 0.54 3.42 -3.97
C ALA A 35 1.63 3.73 -2.92
N LYS A 36 2.84 3.18 -3.09
CA LYS A 36 4.00 3.46 -2.24
C LYS A 36 4.35 4.94 -2.24
N TRP A 37 4.40 5.58 -3.41
CA TRP A 37 4.73 6.99 -3.53
C TRP A 37 3.71 7.88 -2.79
N VAL A 38 2.43 7.56 -2.93
CA VAL A 38 1.35 8.25 -2.23
C VAL A 38 1.51 8.08 -0.71
N LEU A 39 1.65 6.84 -0.23
CA LEU A 39 1.71 6.54 1.21
C LEU A 39 2.99 7.04 1.88
N ALA A 40 4.11 7.08 1.16
CA ALA A 40 5.36 7.64 1.67
C ALA A 40 5.23 9.14 1.99
N ARG A 41 4.38 9.85 1.25
CA ARG A 41 4.11 11.28 1.44
C ARG A 41 2.99 11.54 2.44
N ASP A 42 1.93 10.76 2.33
CA ASP A 42 0.71 10.94 3.11
C ASP A 42 0.10 9.57 3.45
N PRO A 43 0.46 9.01 4.62
CA PRO A 43 -0.06 7.70 5.04
C PRO A 43 -1.52 7.76 5.49
N TYR A 44 -2.16 8.93 5.57
CA TYR A 44 -3.58 9.05 5.93
C TYR A 44 -4.52 8.99 4.72
N ARG A 45 -4.00 8.71 3.51
CA ARG A 45 -4.79 8.64 2.27
C ARG A 45 -5.81 7.52 2.20
N GLY A 46 -5.62 6.47 2.99
CA GLY A 46 -6.59 5.38 3.12
C GLY A 46 -7.72 5.69 4.09
N VAL A 47 -8.50 4.66 4.39
CA VAL A 47 -9.56 4.66 5.39
C VAL A 47 -9.12 3.79 6.57
N GLN A 48 -9.20 4.33 7.78
CA GLN A 48 -8.96 3.55 9.00
C GLN A 48 -10.07 2.50 9.16
N LEU A 49 -9.70 1.21 9.29
CA LEU A 49 -10.70 0.12 9.27
C LEU A 49 -11.70 0.16 10.44
N ALA A 50 -11.29 0.71 11.58
CA ALA A 50 -12.12 0.88 12.77
C ALA A 50 -11.55 1.99 13.66
N PRO A 51 -12.35 2.59 14.55
CA PRO A 51 -11.85 3.56 15.52
C PRO A 51 -10.67 2.99 16.32
N ARG A 52 -9.54 3.71 16.35
CA ARG A 52 -8.29 3.31 17.01
C ARG A 52 -7.57 2.09 16.41
N SER A 53 -8.03 1.56 15.27
CA SER A 53 -7.29 0.53 14.54
C SER A 53 -5.95 1.08 14.04
N LYS A 54 -4.88 0.30 14.17
CA LYS A 54 -3.59 0.64 13.54
C LYS A 54 -3.57 0.31 12.05
N VAL A 55 -4.62 -0.35 11.54
CA VAL A 55 -4.71 -0.82 10.16
C VAL A 55 -5.61 0.10 9.35
N TRP A 56 -5.08 0.46 8.20
CA TRP A 56 -5.68 1.31 7.19
C TRP A 56 -5.86 0.54 5.89
N PHE A 57 -6.82 0.98 5.09
CA PHE A 57 -7.17 0.41 3.81
C PHE A 57 -7.10 1.47 2.72
N LEU A 58 -6.37 1.20 1.65
CA LEU A 58 -6.36 2.01 0.45
C LEU A 58 -6.88 1.17 -0.71
N ALA A 59 -7.99 1.60 -1.31
CA ALA A 59 -8.44 1.06 -2.59
C ALA A 59 -7.53 1.61 -3.68
N VAL A 60 -6.94 0.71 -4.46
CA VAL A 60 -6.07 1.05 -5.58
C VAL A 60 -6.77 0.58 -6.85
N ASP A 61 -7.15 1.54 -7.70
CA ASP A 61 -7.94 1.30 -8.89
C ASP A 61 -7.09 1.49 -10.18
N PRO A 62 -6.51 0.41 -10.71
CA PRO A 62 -5.77 0.46 -11.96
C PRO A 62 -6.72 0.63 -13.16
N PRO A 63 -6.40 1.51 -14.14
CA PRO A 63 -7.28 1.80 -15.27
C PRO A 63 -7.63 0.59 -16.16
N ASN A 64 -6.87 -0.51 -16.11
CA ASN A 64 -7.05 -1.70 -16.94
C ASN A 64 -7.02 -3.02 -16.15
N ALA A 65 -7.21 -2.99 -14.83
CA ALA A 65 -7.23 -4.21 -14.01
C ALA A 65 -8.31 -4.13 -12.93
N ARG A 66 -8.50 -5.24 -12.20
CA ARG A 66 -9.44 -5.25 -11.09
C ARG A 66 -8.90 -4.35 -9.96
N PRO A 67 -9.77 -3.62 -9.25
CA PRO A 67 -9.39 -2.91 -8.04
C PRO A 67 -8.73 -3.86 -7.05
N VAL A 68 -7.66 -3.40 -6.42
CA VAL A 68 -6.97 -4.14 -5.36
C VAL A 68 -7.08 -3.38 -4.05
N GLY A 69 -7.28 -4.11 -2.96
CA GLY A 69 -7.29 -3.59 -1.61
C GLY A 69 -5.90 -3.65 -1.00
N LEU A 70 -5.32 -2.50 -0.66
CA LEU A 70 -4.05 -2.43 0.07
C LEU A 70 -4.30 -2.18 1.56
N TYR A 71 -3.83 -3.09 2.39
CA TYR A 71 -3.88 -2.97 3.86
C TYR A 71 -2.51 -2.57 4.39
N TYR A 72 -2.47 -1.53 5.21
CA TYR A 72 -1.21 -0.99 5.72
C TYR A 72 -1.34 -0.43 7.14
N ALA A 73 -0.19 -0.25 7.80
CA ALA A 73 -0.06 0.47 9.06
C ALA A 73 1.11 1.44 8.94
N PHE A 74 1.22 2.43 9.83
CA PHE A 74 2.33 3.38 9.80
C PHE A 74 2.62 4.00 11.16
N ASP A 75 3.83 4.54 11.27
CA ASP A 75 4.31 5.38 12.35
C ASP A 75 4.86 6.71 11.80
N GLU A 76 5.66 7.42 12.59
CA GLU A 76 6.21 8.72 12.20
C GLU A 76 7.07 8.63 10.92
N ASP A 77 7.84 7.55 10.77
CA ASP A 77 8.88 7.41 9.76
C ASP A 77 8.63 6.27 8.77
N THR A 78 7.74 5.33 9.07
CA THR A 78 7.59 4.08 8.33
C THR A 78 6.14 3.77 7.99
N VAL A 79 5.93 3.23 6.78
CA VAL A 79 4.67 2.59 6.35
C VAL A 79 4.94 1.11 6.11
N TYR A 80 4.15 0.26 6.77
CA TYR A 80 4.20 -1.19 6.65
C TYR A 80 3.08 -1.68 5.75
N LEU A 81 3.42 -2.26 4.60
CA LEU A 81 2.46 -2.89 3.70
C LEU A 81 2.17 -4.29 4.20
N LEU A 82 0.97 -4.48 4.76
CA LEU A 82 0.58 -5.68 5.50
C LEU A 82 0.00 -6.76 4.57
N SER A 83 -0.94 -6.38 3.71
CA SER A 83 -1.66 -7.31 2.86
C SER A 83 -2.19 -6.63 1.59
N ILE A 84 -2.40 -7.44 0.55
CA ILE A 84 -3.07 -7.03 -0.67
C ILE A 84 -4.04 -8.10 -1.15
N THR A 85 -5.23 -7.70 -1.58
CA THR A 85 -6.31 -8.61 -2.02
C THR A 85 -7.04 -8.11 -3.24
#